data_AF-A0A9C9G1M7-F1
#
_entry.id   AF-A0A9C9G1M7-F1
#
_cell.length_a   1.000
_cell.length_b   1.000
_cell.length_c   1.000
_cell.angle_alpha   90.00
_cell.angle_beta   90.00
_cell.angle_gamma   90.00
#
_symmetry.space_group_name_H-M   'P 1'
#
loop_
_entity.id
_entity.type
_entity.pdbx_description
1 polymer ?
#
loop_
_entity_poly.entity_id
_entity_poly.type
_entity_poly.pdbx_seq_one_letter_code
_entity_poly.pdbx_strand_id
1 'polypeptide(L)'
;MQDEENDPGLTFLSWLRQGIASRSFEVNSVNAHIHIVPEGMLLVSPAIFKDFDRENWELVQKRFTKLRLHQRRPDGTNIHTYTVTSTHKKSRIRGYLLPDPKAVFPEGNFPEPNPYLTK
;
A
#
# COMPACT_ATOMS: atom_id res chain seq x y z
N MET A 1 6.43 24.59 14.26
CA MET A 1 6.17 24.08 12.89
C MET A 1 7.32 23.17 12.45
N GLN A 2 7.71 22.19 13.28
CA GLN A 2 8.84 21.26 13.03
C GLN A 2 8.39 19.79 12.96
N ASP A 3 7.11 19.52 13.16
CA ASP A 3 6.59 18.15 13.24
C ASP A 3 6.25 17.52 11.89
N GLU A 4 6.15 18.31 10.80
CA GLU A 4 5.88 17.77 9.46
C GLU A 4 7.12 17.16 8.79
N GLU A 5 8.31 17.72 9.05
CA GLU A 5 9.56 17.26 8.41
C GLU A 5 10.08 15.93 8.98
N ASN A 6 9.59 15.54 10.17
CA ASN A 6 9.92 14.27 10.83
C ASN A 6 8.71 13.35 11.03
N ASP A 7 7.54 13.61 10.42
CA ASP A 7 6.40 12.71 10.58
C ASP A 7 6.67 11.38 9.86
N PRO A 8 6.74 10.23 10.57
CA PRO A 8 7.07 8.95 9.94
C PRO A 8 6.12 8.53 8.82
N GLY A 9 4.86 9.00 8.84
CA GLY A 9 3.89 8.74 7.78
C GLY A 9 4.20 9.52 6.50
N LEU A 10 4.64 10.77 6.63
CA LEU A 10 5.08 11.59 5.49
C LEU A 10 6.40 11.07 4.91
N THR A 11 7.35 10.67 5.75
CA THR A 11 8.61 10.06 5.29
C THR A 11 8.35 8.74 4.56
N PHE A 12 7.46 7.90 5.09
CA PHE A 12 7.02 6.67 4.40
C PHE A 12 6.35 6.94 3.07
N LEU A 13 5.48 7.97 3.00
CA LEU A 13 4.84 8.36 1.74
C LEU A 13 5.86 8.82 0.70
N SER A 14 6.86 9.60 1.10
CA SER A 14 7.97 10.02 0.25
C SER A 14 8.80 8.85 -0.23
N TRP A 15 9.10 7.88 0.64
CA TRP A 15 9.77 6.64 0.27
C TRP A 15 8.97 5.81 -0.75
N LEU A 16 7.66 5.65 -0.54
CA LEU A 16 6.78 5.00 -1.52
C LEU A 16 6.79 5.71 -2.87
N ARG A 17 6.68 7.05 -2.88
CA ARG A 17 6.75 7.88 -4.10
C ARG A 17 8.03 7.63 -4.88
N GLN A 18 9.17 7.70 -4.21
CA GLN A 18 10.47 7.50 -4.83
C GLN A 18 10.63 6.07 -5.36
N GLY A 19 10.23 5.06 -4.58
CA GLY A 19 10.33 3.66 -5.00
C GLY A 19 9.40 3.30 -6.16
N ILE A 20 8.20 3.91 -6.22
CA ILE A 20 7.29 3.76 -7.36
C ILE A 20 7.85 4.43 -8.61
N ALA A 21 8.36 5.67 -8.49
CA ALA A 21 8.93 6.41 -9.62
C ALA A 21 10.19 5.72 -10.19
N SER A 22 11.04 5.19 -9.31
CA SER A 22 12.25 4.45 -9.67
C SER A 22 12.00 2.98 -10.05
N ARG A 23 10.76 2.48 -9.94
CA ARG A 23 10.39 1.08 -10.17
C ARG A 23 11.19 0.09 -9.30
N SER A 24 11.47 0.46 -8.05
CA SER A 24 12.20 -0.37 -7.10
C SER A 24 11.34 -1.42 -6.40
N PHE A 25 10.02 -1.36 -6.55
CA PHE A 25 9.08 -2.31 -5.95
C PHE A 25 8.61 -3.36 -6.96
N GLU A 26 8.58 -4.62 -6.52
CA GLU A 26 7.77 -5.61 -7.21
C GLU A 26 6.29 -5.26 -7.05
N VAL A 27 5.56 -5.21 -8.17
CA VAL A 27 4.12 -4.97 -8.21
C VAL A 27 3.44 -6.18 -8.82
N ASN A 28 2.32 -6.62 -8.24
CA ASN A 28 1.52 -7.76 -8.71
C ASN A 28 2.23 -9.14 -8.70
N SER A 29 3.41 -9.25 -8.09
CA SER A 29 4.12 -10.52 -7.85
C SER A 29 3.55 -11.26 -6.63
N VAL A 30 3.85 -12.56 -6.49
CA VAL A 30 3.42 -13.38 -5.34
C VAL A 30 3.98 -12.85 -4.02
N ASN A 31 5.20 -12.29 -4.06
CA ASN A 31 5.89 -11.72 -2.91
C ASN A 31 5.82 -10.18 -2.89
N ALA A 32 5.06 -9.57 -3.81
CA ALA A 32 4.90 -8.13 -3.83
C ALA A 32 4.13 -7.65 -2.60
N HIS A 33 4.53 -6.50 -2.07
CA HIS A 33 3.76 -5.80 -1.04
C HIS A 33 2.93 -4.65 -1.62
N ILE A 34 2.94 -4.49 -2.95
CA ILE A 34 2.11 -3.54 -3.70
C ILE A 34 1.37 -4.32 -4.79
N HIS A 35 0.04 -4.19 -4.81
CA HIS A 35 -0.80 -4.76 -5.85
C HIS A 35 -1.70 -3.68 -6.44
N ILE A 36 -1.93 -3.76 -7.75
CA ILE A 36 -2.97 -2.97 -8.41
C ILE A 36 -4.23 -3.85 -8.50
N VAL A 37 -5.35 -3.31 -8.05
CA VAL A 37 -6.68 -3.91 -8.11
C VAL A 37 -7.62 -2.96 -8.87
N PRO A 38 -8.78 -3.42 -9.37
CA PRO A 38 -9.70 -2.54 -10.08
C PRO A 38 -10.09 -1.27 -9.31
N GLU A 39 -10.15 -1.36 -7.98
CA GLU A 39 -10.47 -0.23 -7.10
C GLU A 39 -9.30 0.71 -6.79
N GLY A 40 -8.07 0.39 -7.21
CA GLY A 40 -6.88 1.23 -6.98
C GLY A 40 -5.63 0.44 -6.61
N MET A 41 -4.78 0.99 -5.74
CA MET A 41 -3.56 0.34 -5.28
C MET A 41 -3.71 -0.21 -3.86
N LEU A 42 -3.44 -1.50 -3.68
CA LEU A 42 -3.38 -2.15 -2.38
C LEU A 42 -1.95 -2.20 -1.85
N LEU A 43 -1.73 -1.59 -0.69
CA LEU A 43 -0.49 -1.66 0.07
C LEU A 43 -0.60 -2.73 1.17
N VAL A 44 0.18 -3.80 1.07
CA VAL A 44 0.09 -4.98 1.95
C VAL A 44 0.62 -4.65 3.35
N SER A 45 -0.24 -4.78 4.36
CA SER A 45 0.07 -4.46 5.76
C SER A 45 0.21 -5.73 6.60
N PRO A 46 1.16 -5.80 7.54
CA PRO A 46 2.15 -4.76 7.88
C PRO A 46 3.41 -4.79 7.01
N ALA A 47 3.49 -5.67 6.01
CA ALA A 47 4.72 -5.99 5.30
C ALA A 47 5.39 -4.77 4.66
N ILE A 48 4.65 -3.94 3.92
CA ILE A 48 5.19 -2.73 3.27
C ILE A 48 5.76 -1.72 4.28
N PHE A 49 5.19 -1.65 5.48
CA PHE A 49 5.68 -0.76 6.54
C PHE A 49 6.96 -1.31 7.18
N LYS A 50 7.08 -2.65 7.26
CA LYS A 50 8.28 -3.32 7.74
C LYS A 50 9.44 -3.24 6.75
N ASP A 51 9.15 -3.17 5.45
CA ASP A 51 10.18 -2.91 4.42
C ASP A 51 10.79 -1.52 4.59
N PHE A 52 9.99 -0.54 5.02
CA PHE A 52 10.46 0.82 5.28
C PHE A 52 11.18 0.95 6.62
N ASP A 53 10.56 0.50 7.71
CA ASP A 53 11.13 0.53 9.05
C ASP A 53 10.64 -0.68 9.85
N ARG A 54 11.49 -1.70 9.99
CA ARG A 54 11.15 -2.95 10.66
C ARG A 54 10.87 -2.78 12.16
N GLU A 55 11.44 -1.79 12.81
CA GLU A 55 11.34 -1.61 14.27
C GLU A 55 10.15 -0.70 14.61
N ASN A 56 9.94 0.37 13.84
CA ASN A 56 8.90 1.36 14.11
C ASN A 56 7.70 1.30 13.15
N TRP A 57 7.53 0.20 12.41
CA TRP A 57 6.45 0.03 11.42
C TRP A 57 5.05 0.36 11.98
N GLU A 58 4.77 0.09 13.26
CA GLU A 58 3.49 0.42 13.90
C GLU A 58 3.24 1.93 13.97
N LEU A 59 4.28 2.69 14.33
CA LEU A 59 4.22 4.15 14.38
C LEU A 59 4.04 4.72 12.97
N VAL A 60 4.83 4.21 12.01
CA VAL A 60 4.73 4.58 10.60
C VAL A 60 3.31 4.33 10.07
N GLN A 61 2.77 3.13 10.28
CA GLN A 61 1.44 2.75 9.85
C GLN A 61 0.35 3.63 10.50
N LYS A 62 0.48 3.93 11.79
CA LYS A 62 -0.44 4.82 12.52
C LYS A 62 -0.42 6.23 11.93
N ARG A 63 0.78 6.75 11.61
CA ARG A 63 0.95 8.09 11.03
C ARG A 63 0.46 8.16 9.60
N PHE A 64 0.76 7.17 8.77
CA PHE A 64 0.19 7.04 7.43
C PHE A 64 -1.34 7.00 7.45
N THR A 65 -1.94 6.25 8.38
CA THR A 65 -3.40 6.18 8.55
C THR A 65 -4.01 7.56 8.87
N LYS A 66 -3.27 8.44 9.57
CA LYS A 66 -3.72 9.81 9.87
C LYS A 66 -3.74 10.72 8.63
N LEU A 67 -2.98 10.40 7.59
CA LEU A 67 -2.98 11.14 6.32
C LEU A 67 -4.28 10.96 5.53
N ARG A 68 -5.09 9.93 5.87
CA ARG A 68 -6.41 9.66 5.24
C ARG A 68 -6.37 9.53 3.72
N LEU A 69 -5.24 9.09 3.16
CA LEU A 69 -5.09 8.82 1.73
C LEU A 69 -5.75 7.50 1.30
N HIS A 70 -5.95 6.57 2.26
CA HIS A 70 -6.59 5.29 2.02
C HIS A 70 -8.11 5.35 2.06
N GLN A 71 -8.75 4.48 1.29
CA GLN A 71 -10.18 4.28 1.30
C GLN A 71 -10.61 3.60 2.61
N ARG A 72 -11.43 4.30 3.38
CA ARG A 72 -12.11 3.71 4.53
C ARG A 72 -13.22 2.78 4.06
N ARG A 73 -13.36 1.64 4.72
CA ARG A 73 -14.46 0.71 4.46
C ARG A 73 -15.75 1.23 5.13
N PRO A 74 -16.93 0.87 4.60
CA PRO A 74 -18.22 1.23 5.21
C PRO A 74 -18.38 0.73 6.65
N ASP A 75 -17.66 -0.34 7.02
CA ASP A 75 -17.63 -0.92 8.36
C ASP A 75 -16.77 -0.12 9.37
N GLY A 76 -16.17 1.00 8.95
CA GLY A 76 -15.30 1.83 9.80
C GLY A 76 -13.85 1.35 9.88
N THR A 77 -13.49 0.23 9.23
CA THR A 77 -12.11 -0.28 9.19
C THR A 77 -11.31 0.31 8.04
N ASN A 78 -9.98 0.36 8.21
CA ASN A 78 -9.06 0.91 7.21
C ASN A 78 -8.36 -0.17 6.36
N ILE A 79 -8.41 -1.42 6.82
CA ILE A 79 -7.71 -2.55 6.20
C ILE A 79 -8.69 -3.36 5.35
N HIS A 80 -8.43 -3.41 4.05
CA HIS A 80 -9.16 -4.25 3.11
C HIS A 80 -8.51 -5.63 3.05
N THR A 81 -9.33 -6.67 2.99
CA THR A 81 -8.87 -8.04 2.79
C THR A 81 -9.15 -8.43 1.35
N TYR A 82 -8.15 -8.95 0.65
CA TYR A 82 -8.28 -9.51 -0.68
C TYR A 82 -7.81 -10.97 -0.66
N THR A 83 -8.42 -11.78 -1.52
CA THR A 83 -8.04 -13.17 -1.74
C THR A 83 -7.26 -13.25 -3.05
N VAL A 84 -6.00 -13.69 -2.94
CA VAL A 84 -5.13 -14.00 -4.08
C VAL A 84 -5.34 -15.45 -4.47
N THR A 85 -5.84 -15.70 -5.67
CA THR A 85 -6.00 -17.05 -6.22
C THR A 85 -4.84 -17.35 -7.17
N SER A 86 -3.83 -18.06 -6.69
CA SER A 86 -2.79 -18.62 -7.55
C SER A 86 -3.23 -19.98 -8.09
N THR A 87 -2.54 -20.49 -9.12
CA THR A 87 -2.82 -21.77 -9.81
C THR A 87 -2.95 -22.97 -8.86
N HIS A 88 -2.32 -22.94 -7.68
CA HIS A 88 -2.34 -24.05 -6.72
C HIS A 88 -2.79 -23.67 -5.31
N LYS A 89 -2.95 -22.39 -4.97
CA LYS A 89 -3.27 -21.94 -3.60
C LYS A 89 -4.09 -20.66 -3.58
N LYS A 90 -5.01 -20.58 -2.62
CA LYS A 90 -5.68 -19.33 -2.23
C LYS A 90 -5.00 -18.76 -1.00
N SER A 91 -4.49 -17.54 -1.09
CA SER A 91 -3.94 -16.79 0.03
C SER A 91 -4.79 -15.56 0.31
N ARG A 92 -4.80 -15.07 1.54
CA ARG A 92 -5.51 -13.84 1.91
C ARG A 92 -4.48 -12.79 2.27
N ILE A 93 -4.49 -11.68 1.54
CA ILE A 93 -3.66 -10.52 1.84
C ILE A 93 -4.53 -9.41 2.41
N ARG A 94 -3.95 -8.60 3.29
CA ARG A 94 -4.63 -7.51 3.96
C ARG A 94 -3.82 -6.25 3.76
N GLY A 95 -4.48 -5.13 3.51
CA GLY A 95 -3.77 -3.91 3.15
C GLY A 95 -4.63 -2.65 3.12
N TYR A 96 -3.95 -1.53 2.94
CA TYR A 96 -4.58 -0.23 2.71
C TYR A 96 -4.86 -0.07 1.22
N LEU A 97 -6.11 0.26 0.87
CA LEU A 97 -6.50 0.53 -0.50
C LEU A 97 -6.40 2.03 -0.76
N LEU A 98 -5.61 2.43 -1.74
CA LEU A 98 -5.50 3.79 -2.26
C LEU A 98 -6.35 3.87 -3.53
N PRO A 99 -7.52 4.54 -3.51
CA PRO A 99 -8.45 4.53 -4.63
C PRO A 99 -7.92 5.29 -5.85
N ASP A 100 -7.11 6.31 -5.61
CA ASP A 100 -6.48 7.10 -6.68
C ASP A 100 -4.95 7.08 -6.53
N PRO A 101 -4.28 6.02 -7.02
CA PRO A 101 -2.83 5.94 -6.96
C PRO A 101 -2.16 6.99 -7.85
N LYS A 102 -2.82 7.51 -8.88
CA LYS A 102 -2.26 8.56 -9.77
C LYS A 102 -2.24 9.92 -9.08
N ALA A 103 -3.23 10.23 -8.25
CA ALA A 103 -3.19 11.42 -7.40
C ALA A 103 -2.09 11.37 -6.34
N VAL A 104 -1.82 10.19 -5.79
CA VAL A 104 -0.80 10.01 -4.73
C VAL A 104 0.61 9.89 -5.31
N PHE A 105 0.77 9.17 -6.43
CA PHE A 105 2.04 8.93 -7.11
C PHE A 105 1.90 9.26 -8.62
N PRO A 106 1.95 10.55 -8.99
CA PRO A 106 1.73 11.00 -10.37
C PRO A 106 2.82 10.51 -11.34
N GLU A 107 4.02 10.27 -10.85
CA GLU A 107 5.15 9.73 -11.63
C GLU A 107 5.14 8.19 -11.71
N GLY A 108 4.17 7.54 -11.07
CA GLY A 108 4.07 6.09 -11.02
C GLY A 108 3.57 5.47 -12.32
N ASN A 109 4.29 4.47 -12.82
CA ASN A 109 3.78 3.59 -13.88
C ASN A 109 3.13 2.35 -13.25
N PHE A 110 1.80 2.28 -13.28
CA PHE A 110 1.07 1.17 -12.70
C PHE A 110 0.72 0.12 -13.77
N PRO A 111 1.03 -1.16 -13.54
CA PRO A 111 0.60 -2.22 -14.44
C PRO A 111 -0.93 -2.42 -14.37
N GLU A 112 -1.46 -3.19 -15.31
CA GLU A 112 -2.86 -3.62 -15.28
C GLU A 112 -3.23 -4.30 -13.93
N PRO A 113 -4.50 -4.15 -13.48
CA PRO A 113 -4.97 -4.80 -12.26
C PRO A 113 -4.68 -6.30 -12.25
N ASN A 114 -4.28 -6.83 -11.10
CA ASN A 114 -3.95 -8.23 -10.96
C ASN A 114 -5.23 -9.09 -11.06
N PRO A 115 -5.38 -9.94 -12.10
CA PRO A 115 -6.60 -10.72 -12.31
C PRO A 115 -6.79 -11.82 -11.25
N TYR A 116 -5.74 -12.13 -10.49
CA TYR A 116 -5.77 -13.14 -9.43
C TYR A 116 -6.24 -12.59 -8.08
N LEU A 117 -6.42 -11.27 -7.96
CA LEU A 117 -6.91 -10.62 -6.74
C LEU A 117 -8.42 -10.39 -6.82
N THR A 118 -9.12 -10.96 -5.85
CA THR A 118 -10.59 -10.86 -5.70
C THR A 118 -10.95 -10.42 -4.28
N LYS A 119 -11.98 -9.59 -4.14
CA LYS A 119 -12.42 -9.02 -2.86
C LYS A 119 -13.47 -9.88 -2.17
#